data_AF-A0A1F7YIZ1-F1
#
_entry.id   AF-A0A1F7YIZ1-F1
#
_cell.length_a   1.000
_cell.length_b   1.000
_cell.length_c   1.000
_cell.angle_alpha   90.00
_cell.angle_beta   90.00
_cell.angle_gamma   90.00
#
_symmetry.space_group_name_H-M   'P 1'
#
loop_
_entity.id
_entity.type
_entity.pdbx_description
1 polymer ?
#
loop_
_entity_poly.entity_id
_entity_poly.type
_entity_poly.pdbx_seq_one_letter_code
_entity_poly.pdbx_strand_id
1 'polypeptide(L)'
;MKKRQGQRKPNIKPKKGACPFCKNNLEPDYKNYKELSNFISDRAKIIASIYTSVCAKHQRRLGVQLKRARHLGLLPYLPQA
;
A
#
# COMPACT_ATOMS: atom_id res chain seq x y z
N MET A 1 26.83 -1.67 -22.83
CA MET A 1 25.75 -1.94 -21.86
C MET A 1 25.65 -0.77 -20.87
N LYS A 2 24.65 0.12 -21.00
CA LYS A 2 24.49 1.30 -20.13
C LYS A 2 24.04 0.84 -18.73
N LYS A 3 24.89 1.04 -17.71
CA LYS A 3 24.53 0.86 -16.29
C LYS A 3 23.32 1.76 -16.00
N ARG A 4 22.16 1.16 -15.69
CA ARG A 4 20.99 1.88 -15.19
C ARG A 4 21.41 2.61 -13.92
N GLN A 5 21.55 3.93 -14.00
CA GLN A 5 21.85 4.78 -12.84
C GLN A 5 20.71 4.58 -11.84
N GLY A 6 21.01 3.89 -10.73
CA GLY A 6 20.06 3.64 -9.66
C GLY A 6 19.58 4.97 -9.10
N GLN A 7 18.27 5.22 -9.22
CA GLN A 7 17.65 6.41 -8.66
C GLN A 7 18.01 6.49 -7.16
N ARG A 8 18.62 7.61 -6.74
CA ARG A 8 19.00 7.86 -5.35
C ARG A 8 17.74 7.69 -4.48
N LYS A 9 17.75 6.70 -3.58
CA LYS A 9 16.63 6.47 -2.66
C LYS A 9 16.44 7.75 -1.83
N PRO A 10 15.24 8.35 -1.80
CA PRO A 10 15.03 9.54 -1.00
C PRO A 10 15.28 9.19 0.47
N ASN A 11 15.88 10.12 1.23
CA ASN A 11 16.19 9.95 2.64
C ASN A 11 14.89 10.04 3.46
N ILE A 12 14.06 8.99 3.39
CA ILE A 12 12.75 8.93 4.02
C ILE A 12 12.94 8.33 5.40
N LYS A 13 12.63 9.10 6.44
CA LYS A 13 12.59 8.60 7.82
C LYS A 13 11.45 7.58 7.93
N PRO A 14 11.72 6.33 8.34
CA PRO A 14 10.67 5.33 8.48
C PRO A 14 9.67 5.75 9.56
N LYS A 15 8.37 5.66 9.25
CA LYS A 15 7.33 5.88 10.25
C LYS A 15 7.42 4.77 11.29
N LYS A 16 7.90 5.12 12.48
CA LYS A 16 7.96 4.20 13.62
C LYS A 16 6.57 4.10 14.21
N GLY A 17 5.88 3.00 13.94
CA GLY A 17 4.54 2.74 14.42
C GLY A 17 4.28 1.25 14.49
N ALA A 18 3.40 0.85 15.40
CA ALA A 18 2.91 -0.52 15.45
C ALA A 18 1.91 -0.75 14.31
N CYS A 19 1.98 -1.93 13.69
CA CYS A 19 1.14 -2.26 12.54
C CYS A 19 -0.35 -2.17 12.90
N PRO A 20 -1.15 -1.38 12.16
CA PRO A 20 -2.58 -1.19 12.47
C PRO A 20 -3.37 -2.50 12.41
N PHE A 21 -3.06 -3.36 11.44
CA PHE A 21 -3.67 -4.69 11.30
C PHE A 21 -3.33 -5.63 12.45
N CYS A 22 -2.08 -5.61 12.93
CA CYS A 22 -1.68 -6.44 14.09
C CYS A 22 -2.37 -5.98 15.37
N LYS A 23 -2.52 -4.66 15.57
CA LYS A 23 -3.17 -4.11 16.77
C LYS A 23 -4.65 -4.45 16.87
N ASN A 24 -5.34 -4.35 15.74
CA ASN A 24 -6.78 -4.60 15.69
C ASN A 24 -7.12 -6.06 15.42
N ASN A 25 -6.11 -6.93 15.29
CA ASN A 25 -6.22 -8.33 14.89
C ASN A 25 -7.09 -8.52 13.63
N LEU A 26 -6.97 -7.58 12.69
CA LEU A 26 -7.72 -7.54 11.44
C LEU A 26 -6.81 -7.99 10.29
N GLU A 27 -7.37 -8.76 9.36
CA GLU A 27 -6.70 -9.08 8.11
C GLU A 27 -7.18 -8.17 6.97
N PRO A 28 -6.29 -7.74 6.07
CA PRO A 28 -6.71 -6.98 4.90
C PRO A 28 -7.59 -7.86 4.00
N ASP A 29 -8.78 -7.37 3.66
CA ASP A 29 -9.70 -8.01 2.73
C ASP A 29 -10.18 -7.03 1.65
N TYR A 30 -10.39 -7.53 0.43
CA TYR A 30 -10.79 -6.71 -0.73
C TYR A 30 -12.22 -6.18 -0.63
N LYS A 31 -13.08 -6.85 0.15
CA LYS A 31 -14.47 -6.45 0.39
C LYS A 31 -14.55 -5.14 1.18
N ASN A 32 -13.59 -4.90 2.06
CA ASN A 32 -13.50 -3.70 2.90
C ASN A 32 -12.77 -2.57 2.18
N TYR A 33 -13.29 -2.12 1.03
CA TYR A 33 -12.64 -1.11 0.20
C TYR A 33 -12.37 0.22 0.92
N LYS A 34 -13.20 0.59 1.92
CA LYS A 34 -13.04 1.79 2.76
C LYS A 34 -11.76 1.77 3.60
N GLU A 35 -11.33 0.60 4.05
CA GLU A 35 -10.07 0.47 4.79
C GLU A 35 -8.88 0.46 3.83
N LEU A 36 -9.04 -0.18 2.67
CA LEU A 36 -8.00 -0.28 1.65
C LEU A 36 -7.69 1.05 0.95
N SER A 37 -8.66 1.96 0.84
CA SER A 37 -8.46 3.29 0.25
C SER A 37 -7.41 4.10 0.99
N ASN A 38 -7.29 3.94 2.32
CA ASN A 38 -6.27 4.61 3.15
C ASN A 38 -4.83 4.18 2.82
N PHE A 39 -4.66 3.05 2.12
CA PHE A 39 -3.35 2.53 1.70
C PHE A 39 -3.01 2.86 0.23
N ILE A 40 -3.84 3.70 -0.39
CA ILE A 40 -3.62 4.23 -1.73
C ILE A 40 -3.33 5.73 -1.62
N SER A 41 -2.37 6.20 -2.41
CA SER A 41 -2.09 7.63 -2.59
C SER A 41 -3.10 8.27 -3.54
N ASP A 42 -3.21 9.60 -3.51
CA ASP A 42 -4.08 10.38 -4.41
C ASP A 42 -3.89 10.03 -5.90
N ARG A 43 -2.67 9.60 -6.28
CA ARG A 43 -2.33 9.14 -7.63
C ARG A 43 -2.77 7.70 -7.94
N ALA A 44 -3.65 7.13 -7.14
CA ALA A 44 -4.06 5.73 -7.20
C ALA A 44 -2.89 4.72 -7.10
N LYS A 45 -1.73 5.09 -6.52
CA LYS A 45 -0.59 4.16 -6.30
C LYS A 45 -0.66 3.55 -4.90
N ILE A 46 -0.29 2.28 -4.78
CA ILE A 46 -0.17 1.60 -3.48
C ILE A 46 0.97 2.24 -2.69
N ILE A 47 0.69 2.69 -1.47
CA ILE A 47 1.67 3.34 -0.61
C ILE A 47 2.64 2.28 -0.05
N ALA A 48 3.94 2.62 0.01
CA ALA A 48 4.95 1.76 0.62
C ALA A 48 4.75 1.63 2.14
N SER A 49 5.12 0.47 2.69
CA SER A 49 4.97 0.17 4.12
C SER A 49 5.67 1.18 5.05
N ILE A 50 6.71 1.85 4.56
CA ILE A 50 7.47 2.87 5.29
C ILE A 50 6.59 4.06 5.76
N TYR A 51 5.54 4.38 5.02
CA TYR A 51 4.61 5.48 5.34
C TYR A 51 3.42 5.02 6.17
N THR A 52 3.01 3.75 6.03
CA THR A 52 1.80 3.21 6.66
C THR A 52 2.09 2.41 7.93
N SER A 53 3.36 2.13 8.24
CA SER A 53 3.82 1.31 9.37
C SER A 53 3.27 -0.13 9.38
N VAL A 54 2.83 -0.63 8.23
CA VAL A 54 2.32 -2.00 8.07
C VAL A 54 3.48 -3.00 8.09
N CYS A 55 3.33 -4.11 8.81
CA CYS A 55 4.35 -5.16 8.86
C CYS A 55 4.51 -5.86 7.50
N ALA A 56 5.67 -6.44 7.22
CA ALA A 56 5.96 -7.06 5.93
C ALA A 56 4.95 -8.18 5.54
N LYS A 57 4.47 -8.95 6.53
CA LYS A 57 3.46 -10.01 6.33
C LYS A 57 2.14 -9.42 5.84
N HIS A 58 1.63 -8.40 6.52
CA HIS A 58 0.39 -7.73 6.13
C HIS A 58 0.54 -6.95 4.83
N GLN A 59 1.68 -6.31 4.57
CA GLN A 59 1.90 -5.59 3.32
C GLN A 59 1.81 -6.50 2.08
N ARG A 60 2.34 -7.74 2.17
CA ARG A 60 2.22 -8.74 1.09
C ARG A 60 0.76 -9.11 0.82
N ARG A 61 0.00 -9.40 1.88
CA ARG A 61 -1.43 -9.74 1.79
C ARG A 61 -2.25 -8.56 1.27
N LEU A 62 -2.02 -7.37 1.82
CA LEU A 62 -2.65 -6.11 1.43
C LEU A 62 -2.45 -5.82 -0.06
N GLY A 63 -1.25 -6.04 -0.60
CA GLY A 63 -0.98 -5.90 -2.04
C GLY A 63 -1.81 -6.85 -2.92
N VAL A 64 -2.06 -8.08 -2.48
CA VAL A 64 -2.92 -9.04 -3.22
C VAL A 64 -4.38 -8.56 -3.21
N GLN A 65 -4.88 -8.14 -2.05
CA GLN A 65 -6.26 -7.71 -1.91
C GLN A 65 -6.55 -6.39 -2.62
N LEU A 66 -5.61 -5.45 -2.58
CA LEU A 66 -5.70 -4.21 -3.36
C LEU A 66 -5.79 -4.49 -4.85
N LYS A 67 -5.00 -5.43 -5.38
CA LYS A 67 -5.07 -5.82 -6.79
C LYS A 67 -6.42 -6.44 -7.13
N ARG A 68 -6.95 -7.32 -6.26
CA ARG A 68 -8.30 -7.90 -6.42
C ARG A 68 -9.39 -6.84 -6.41
N ALA A 69 -9.37 -5.93 -5.43
CA ALA A 69 -10.33 -4.83 -5.32
C ALA A 69 -10.31 -3.94 -6.58
N ARG A 70 -9.13 -3.70 -7.16
CA ARG A 70 -9.02 -2.94 -8.41
C ARG A 70 -9.59 -3.70 -9.62
N HIS A 71 -9.34 -5.00 -9.75
CA HIS A 71 -9.96 -5.80 -10.82
C HIS A 71 -11.49 -5.81 -10.74
N LEU A 72 -12.04 -5.74 -9.52
CA LEU A 72 -13.49 -5.68 -9.28
C LEU A 72 -14.07 -4.25 -9.41
N GLY A 73 -13.24 -3.25 -9.71
CA GLY A 73 -13.70 -1.85 -9.84
C GLY A 73 -13.99 -1.13 -8.51
N LEU A 74 -13.65 -1.72 -7.37
CA LEU A 74 -13.84 -1.10 -6.05
C LEU A 74 -12.83 0.03 -5.77
N LEU A 75 -11.67 -0.02 -6.43
CA LEU A 75 -10.58 0.95 -6.26
C LEU A 75 -10.00 1.34 -7.63
N PRO A 76 -9.61 2.62 -7.82
CA PRO A 76 -9.13 3.10 -9.10
C PRO A 76 -7.69 2.64 -9.42
N TYR A 77 -7.40 2.54 -10.72
CA TYR A 77 -6.02 2.38 -11.24
C TYR A 77 -5.35 3.70 -11.57
N LEU A 78 -6.15 4.73 -11.87
CA LEU A 78 -5.71 6.05 -12.32
C LEU A 78 -6.13 7.11 -11.30
N PRO A 79 -5.39 8.22 -11.17
CA PRO A 79 -5.88 9.38 -10.44
C PRO A 79 -7.24 9.81 -11.02
N GLN A 80 -8.21 10.03 -10.14
CA GLN A 80 -9.45 10.72 -10.52
C GLN A 80 -9.10 12.21 -10.61
N ALA A 81 -9.33 12.80 -11.79
CA ALA A 81 -9.06 14.20 -12.08
C ALA A 81 -10.16 15.11 -11.53
#